data_AF-A0A2H3IPL7-F1
#
_entry.id   AF-A0A2H3IPL7-F1
#
_cell.length_a   1.000
_cell.length_b   1.000
_cell.length_c   1.000
_cell.angle_alpha   90.00
_cell.angle_beta   90.00
_cell.angle_gamma   90.00
#
_symmetry.space_group_name_H-M   'P 1'
#
loop_
_entity.id
_entity.type
_entity.pdbx_description
1 polymer ?
#
loop_
_entity_poly.entity_id
_entity_poly.type
_entity_poly.pdbx_seq_one_letter_code
_entity_poly.pdbx_strand_id
1 'polypeptide(L)'
;MKESDDDSSLKHAMFAVYNGFYSFILKSKEMEQDAEASFAAAVSLARAALDDPVESKSDATLLTVLLLSMFENFSSVKDYRSPVKTHWVGLAQLLQHRGPESLDSSISLFCLHQYYFRLAAVVLGGETETVKELLDLSKSLPLPCNMQPTNSLASISASLARRRLQLENLNLCSGFDVQWITLLMQLAEQTDGELMRWPDYVPPSCQPKKAVRDFYPNYPGWEDRYPSLAVAQDWNHYRYLRIMANIIISRCAALLRLYSQAAAADQICEQMVDEVCASFVYYIGRLKINDDDDEDSDSDSDSDSDDMQSKEAGRVDEKYAIAAIGAMLLLPKLRWILQAEPSLRPKQKACLQLNVKKILRFYRIHGVENVDMPDE
;
A
#
# COMPACT_ATOMS: atom_id res chain seq x y z
N MET A 1 -19.65 20.97 -35.53
CA MET A 1 -19.41 20.53 -34.14
C MET A 1 -18.07 19.84 -34.19
N LYS A 2 -17.01 20.47 -33.69
CA LYS A 2 -15.63 19.98 -33.84
C LYS A 2 -15.40 18.84 -32.84
N GLU A 3 -15.02 17.68 -33.36
CA GLU A 3 -14.20 16.71 -32.63
C GLU A 3 -12.91 17.41 -32.20
N SER A 4 -12.69 17.57 -30.90
CA SER A 4 -11.44 18.08 -30.33
C SER A 4 -10.97 17.23 -29.14
N ASP A 5 -11.30 15.94 -29.15
CA ASP A 5 -11.19 15.06 -27.97
C ASP A 5 -10.00 14.08 -28.03
N ASP A 6 -9.01 14.31 -28.92
CA ASP A 6 -8.07 13.23 -29.27
C ASP A 6 -6.70 13.26 -28.56
N ASP A 7 -6.31 14.36 -27.90
CA ASP A 7 -4.97 14.53 -27.31
C ASP A 7 -5.00 15.22 -25.94
N SER A 8 -5.49 14.52 -24.90
CA SER A 8 -5.53 15.03 -23.52
C SER A 8 -4.46 14.38 -22.64
N SER A 9 -3.97 15.15 -21.65
CA SER A 9 -2.97 14.65 -20.68
C SER A 9 -3.46 13.42 -19.93
N LEU A 10 -4.76 13.36 -19.64
CA LEU A 10 -5.41 12.25 -18.95
C LEU A 10 -5.39 10.97 -19.79
N LYS A 11 -5.71 11.06 -21.09
CA LYS A 11 -5.67 9.92 -22.02
C LYS A 11 -4.28 9.29 -22.03
N HIS A 12 -3.24 10.12 -22.21
CA HIS A 12 -1.85 9.65 -22.19
C HIS A 12 -1.44 9.05 -20.84
N ALA A 13 -1.86 9.64 -19.71
CA ALA A 13 -1.56 9.08 -18.40
C ALA A 13 -2.24 7.73 -18.17
N MET A 14 -3.49 7.55 -18.65
CA MET A 14 -4.18 6.26 -18.62
C MET A 14 -3.44 5.22 -19.47
N PHE A 15 -3.02 5.57 -20.68
CA PHE A 15 -2.23 4.69 -21.55
C PHE A 15 -0.88 4.33 -20.91
N ALA A 16 -0.18 5.28 -20.30
CA ALA A 16 1.06 5.03 -19.59
C ALA A 16 0.88 4.00 -18.47
N VAL A 17 -0.11 4.19 -17.60
CA VAL A 17 -0.40 3.26 -16.49
C VAL A 17 -0.80 1.88 -17.02
N TYR A 18 -1.69 1.83 -18.01
CA TYR A 18 -2.14 0.59 -18.61
C TYR A 18 -0.98 -0.18 -19.26
N ASN A 19 -0.28 0.44 -20.20
CA ASN A 19 0.82 -0.20 -20.90
C ASN A 19 1.98 -0.53 -19.96
N GLY A 20 2.27 0.30 -18.95
CA GLY A 20 3.29 0.04 -17.95
C GLY A 20 2.98 -1.17 -17.06
N PHE A 21 1.71 -1.34 -16.67
CA PHE A 21 1.29 -2.51 -15.90
C PHE A 21 1.30 -3.79 -16.75
N TYR A 22 0.76 -3.72 -17.97
CA TYR A 22 0.69 -4.89 -18.86
C TYR A 22 2.04 -5.26 -19.47
N SER A 23 2.95 -4.30 -19.69
CA SER A 23 4.33 -4.59 -20.12
C SER A 23 5.07 -5.41 -19.06
N PHE A 24 4.84 -5.12 -17.78
CA PHE A 24 5.36 -5.91 -16.66
C PHE A 24 4.79 -7.34 -16.65
N ILE A 25 3.47 -7.48 -16.74
CA ILE A 25 2.81 -8.80 -16.73
C ILE A 25 3.21 -9.65 -17.93
N LEU A 26 3.14 -9.07 -19.13
CA LEU A 26 3.36 -9.75 -20.40
C LEU A 26 4.84 -9.78 -20.83
N LYS A 27 5.73 -9.12 -20.08
CA LYS A 27 7.15 -8.93 -20.42
C LYS A 27 7.35 -8.32 -21.81
N SER A 28 6.48 -7.39 -22.20
CA SER A 28 6.51 -6.77 -23.53
C SER A 28 7.33 -5.49 -23.53
N LYS A 29 8.49 -5.51 -24.21
CA LYS A 29 9.34 -4.31 -24.40
C LYS A 29 8.67 -3.24 -25.26
N GLU A 30 7.83 -3.63 -26.21
CA GLU A 30 7.08 -2.70 -27.06
C GLU A 30 6.07 -1.91 -26.22
N MET A 31 5.27 -2.60 -25.39
CA MET A 31 4.34 -1.94 -24.48
C MET A 31 5.07 -1.07 -23.46
N GLU A 32 6.26 -1.47 -23.02
CA GLU A 32 7.09 -0.63 -22.16
C GLU A 32 7.48 0.69 -22.83
N GLN A 33 7.97 0.63 -24.07
CA GLN A 33 8.31 1.82 -24.85
C GLN A 33 7.10 2.73 -25.07
N ASP A 34 5.94 2.14 -25.40
CA ASP A 34 4.68 2.88 -25.55
C ASP A 34 4.25 3.55 -24.25
N ALA A 35 4.45 2.87 -23.12
CA ALA A 35 4.13 3.40 -21.80
C ALA A 35 5.02 4.60 -21.45
N GLU A 36 6.33 4.52 -21.72
CA GLU A 36 7.29 5.61 -21.51
C GLU A 36 6.99 6.81 -22.41
N ALA A 37 6.67 6.57 -23.68
CA ALA A 37 6.28 7.63 -24.63
C ALA A 37 4.99 8.33 -24.17
N SER A 38 3.98 7.56 -23.76
CA SER A 38 2.72 8.09 -23.22
C SER A 38 2.94 8.85 -21.91
N PHE A 39 3.82 8.36 -21.03
CA PHE A 39 4.17 9.05 -19.79
C PHE A 39 4.82 10.41 -20.08
N ALA A 40 5.79 10.46 -21.00
CA ALA A 40 6.45 11.70 -21.40
C ALA A 40 5.46 12.71 -22.01
N ALA A 41 4.55 12.25 -22.87
CA ALA A 41 3.49 13.07 -23.45
C ALA A 41 2.54 13.62 -22.36
N ALA A 42 2.09 12.76 -21.45
CA ALA A 42 1.24 13.15 -20.33
C ALA A 42 1.90 14.20 -19.43
N VAL A 43 3.20 14.06 -19.11
CA VAL A 43 3.95 15.06 -18.34
C VAL A 43 4.01 16.40 -19.07
N SER A 44 4.28 16.39 -20.37
CA SER A 44 4.35 17.62 -21.19
C SER A 44 3.00 18.35 -21.21
N LEU A 45 1.92 17.63 -21.50
CA LEU A 45 0.56 18.18 -21.54
C LEU A 45 0.07 18.60 -20.16
N ALA A 46 0.42 17.87 -19.10
CA ALA A 46 0.09 18.25 -17.72
C ALA A 46 0.78 19.57 -17.35
N ARG A 47 2.03 19.80 -17.76
CA ARG A 47 2.71 21.08 -17.53
C ARG A 47 1.99 22.24 -18.22
N ALA A 48 1.58 22.05 -19.48
CA ALA A 48 0.80 23.06 -20.20
C ALA A 48 -0.55 23.34 -19.51
N ALA A 49 -1.22 22.30 -18.99
CA ALA A 49 -2.47 22.44 -18.24
C ALA A 49 -2.25 23.18 -16.90
N LEU A 50 -1.10 22.99 -16.24
CA LEU A 50 -0.75 23.69 -15.00
C LEU A 50 -0.52 25.19 -15.21
N ASP A 51 -0.06 25.60 -16.39
CA ASP A 51 0.15 27.01 -16.76
C ASP A 51 -1.17 27.73 -17.07
N ASP A 52 -2.25 26.98 -17.37
CA ASP A 52 -3.58 27.53 -17.63
C ASP A 52 -4.40 27.66 -16.32
N PRO A 53 -4.98 28.83 -16.02
CA PRO A 53 -5.67 29.08 -14.75
C PRO A 53 -6.96 28.28 -14.57
N VAL A 54 -7.56 27.78 -15.66
CA VAL A 54 -8.77 26.95 -15.64
C VAL A 54 -8.38 25.47 -15.59
N GLU A 55 -7.52 25.02 -16.52
CA GLU A 55 -7.11 23.62 -16.60
C GLU A 55 -6.28 23.16 -15.40
N SER A 56 -5.50 24.06 -14.77
CA SER A 56 -4.75 23.74 -13.54
C SER A 56 -5.65 23.30 -12.38
N LYS A 57 -6.95 23.62 -12.46
CA LYS A 57 -7.97 23.24 -11.48
C LYS A 57 -8.92 22.14 -11.99
N SER A 58 -8.74 21.62 -13.21
CA SER A 58 -9.65 20.64 -13.81
C SER A 58 -9.38 19.22 -13.33
N ASP A 59 -10.44 18.41 -13.19
CA ASP A 59 -10.37 17.00 -12.74
C ASP A 59 -9.48 16.15 -13.62
N ALA A 60 -9.40 16.48 -14.91
CA ALA A 60 -8.45 15.88 -15.82
C ALA A 60 -7.01 16.07 -15.31
N THR A 61 -6.58 17.31 -15.02
CA THR A 61 -5.22 17.60 -14.54
C THR A 61 -4.90 16.90 -13.21
N LEU A 62 -5.85 16.91 -12.28
CA LEU A 62 -5.65 16.25 -10.97
C LEU A 62 -5.50 14.74 -11.12
N LEU A 63 -6.37 14.11 -11.90
CA LEU A 63 -6.32 12.68 -12.15
C LEU A 63 -5.09 12.29 -12.97
N THR A 64 -4.67 13.11 -13.94
CA THR A 64 -3.41 12.95 -14.68
C THR A 64 -2.22 12.85 -13.73
N VAL A 65 -2.07 13.79 -12.79
CA VAL A 65 -0.95 13.79 -11.83
C VAL A 65 -0.99 12.56 -10.92
N LEU A 66 -2.17 12.13 -10.47
CA LEU A 66 -2.31 10.88 -9.72
C LEU A 66 -1.87 9.66 -10.56
N LEU A 67 -2.29 9.56 -11.82
CA LEU A 67 -1.92 8.45 -12.71
C LEU A 67 -0.43 8.44 -13.03
N LEU A 68 0.21 9.61 -13.19
CA LEU A 68 1.67 9.71 -13.32
C LEU A 68 2.37 9.13 -12.08
N SER A 69 1.87 9.42 -10.87
CA SER A 69 2.41 8.83 -9.63
C SER A 69 2.21 7.31 -9.58
N MET A 70 1.11 6.79 -10.15
CA MET A 70 0.82 5.36 -10.23
C MET A 70 1.75 4.66 -11.22
N PHE A 71 2.03 5.26 -12.37
CA PHE A 71 3.02 4.77 -13.32
C PHE A 71 4.40 4.65 -12.66
N GLU A 72 4.86 5.71 -11.98
CA GLU A 72 6.14 5.69 -11.27
C GLU A 72 6.19 4.59 -10.19
N ASN A 73 5.10 4.33 -9.47
CA ASN A 73 5.04 3.23 -8.52
C ASN A 73 5.28 1.88 -9.21
N PHE A 74 4.69 1.65 -10.38
CA PHE A 74 4.88 0.42 -11.14
C PHE A 74 6.30 0.30 -11.68
N SER A 75 6.84 1.35 -12.30
CA SER A 75 8.23 1.36 -12.77
C SER A 75 9.21 1.14 -11.61
N SER A 76 8.93 1.70 -10.44
CA SER A 76 9.80 1.53 -9.26
C SER A 76 9.79 0.12 -8.71
N VAL A 77 8.68 -0.62 -8.82
CA VAL A 77 8.64 -2.06 -8.50
C VAL A 77 9.56 -2.84 -9.44
N LYS A 78 9.54 -2.53 -10.74
CA LYS A 78 10.41 -3.16 -11.74
C LYS A 78 11.89 -2.88 -11.48
N ASP A 79 12.21 -1.65 -11.09
CA ASP A 79 13.58 -1.24 -10.78
C ASP A 79 14.00 -1.59 -9.34
N TYR A 80 13.09 -2.17 -8.55
CA TYR A 80 13.29 -2.46 -7.13
C TYR A 80 13.76 -1.23 -6.31
N ARG A 81 13.19 -0.06 -6.60
CA ARG A 81 13.52 1.21 -5.94
C ARG A 81 12.30 1.81 -5.24
N SER A 82 12.56 2.79 -4.38
CA SER A 82 11.50 3.61 -3.79
C SER A 82 10.88 4.50 -4.87
N PRO A 83 9.53 4.58 -4.95
CA PRO A 83 8.87 5.50 -5.87
C PRO A 83 9.24 6.96 -5.58
N VAL A 84 9.38 7.72 -6.66
CA VAL A 84 9.67 9.15 -6.60
C VAL A 84 8.51 9.86 -5.88
N LYS A 85 8.84 10.79 -4.98
CA LYS A 85 7.82 11.51 -4.20
C LYS A 85 7.20 12.71 -4.93
N THR A 86 7.82 13.17 -6.02
CA THR A 86 7.46 14.41 -6.72
C THR A 86 6.00 14.49 -7.14
N HIS A 87 5.44 13.44 -7.75
CA HIS A 87 4.03 13.47 -8.16
C HIS A 87 3.05 13.38 -6.98
N TRP A 88 3.44 12.80 -5.84
CA TRP A 88 2.63 12.82 -4.63
C TRP A 88 2.61 14.19 -3.95
N VAL A 89 3.75 14.89 -3.94
CA VAL A 89 3.84 16.28 -3.50
C VAL A 89 3.02 17.18 -4.43
N GLY A 90 3.16 17.00 -5.75
CA GLY A 90 2.40 17.73 -6.76
C GLY A 90 0.88 17.49 -6.65
N LEU A 91 0.45 16.25 -6.37
CA LEU A 91 -0.95 15.93 -6.11
C LEU A 91 -1.50 16.74 -4.92
N ALA A 92 -0.76 16.79 -3.81
CA ALA A 92 -1.16 17.54 -2.62
C ALA A 92 -1.24 19.04 -2.91
N GLN A 93 -0.25 19.60 -3.62
CA GLN A 93 -0.24 21.01 -4.02
C GLN A 93 -1.40 21.35 -4.95
N LEU A 94 -1.77 20.46 -5.87
CA LEU A 94 -2.93 20.64 -6.73
C LEU A 94 -4.25 20.62 -5.95
N LEU A 95 -4.40 19.70 -5.00
CA LEU A 95 -5.57 19.65 -4.12
C LEU A 95 -5.69 20.97 -3.31
N GLN A 96 -4.56 21.53 -2.85
CA GLN A 96 -4.53 22.83 -2.18
C GLN A 96 -4.88 24.00 -3.12
N HIS A 97 -4.32 24.01 -4.33
CA HIS A 97 -4.53 25.06 -5.34
C HIS A 97 -5.99 25.18 -5.78
N ARG A 98 -6.68 24.05 -5.88
CA ARG A 98 -8.12 24.01 -6.15
C ARG A 98 -8.95 24.67 -5.05
N GLY A 99 -8.53 24.50 -3.81
CA GLY A 99 -9.25 24.97 -2.63
C GLY A 99 -10.43 24.06 -2.24
N PRO A 100 -10.93 24.16 -1.00
CA PRO A 100 -11.93 23.24 -0.46
C PRO A 100 -13.27 23.25 -1.20
N GLU A 101 -13.62 24.38 -1.81
CA GLU A 101 -14.87 24.56 -2.58
C GLU A 101 -14.89 23.77 -3.90
N SER A 102 -13.74 23.30 -4.37
CA SER A 102 -13.58 22.57 -5.63
C SER A 102 -13.08 21.13 -5.43
N LEU A 103 -13.41 20.55 -4.26
CA LEU A 103 -13.05 19.17 -3.87
C LEU A 103 -14.27 18.26 -3.61
N ASP A 104 -15.43 18.61 -4.17
CA ASP A 104 -16.68 17.87 -4.02
C ASP A 104 -16.89 16.79 -5.09
N SER A 105 -16.16 16.85 -6.21
CA SER A 105 -16.26 15.87 -7.28
C SER A 105 -15.75 14.49 -6.83
N SER A 106 -16.31 13.43 -7.41
CA SER A 106 -15.89 12.04 -7.12
C SER A 106 -14.40 11.82 -7.41
N ILE A 107 -13.86 12.49 -8.43
CA ILE A 107 -12.43 12.42 -8.78
C ILE A 107 -11.58 13.14 -7.73
N SER A 108 -12.00 14.33 -7.28
CA SER A 108 -11.30 15.07 -6.24
C SER A 108 -11.26 14.29 -4.93
N LEU A 109 -12.40 13.73 -4.53
CA LEU A 109 -12.49 12.91 -3.33
C LEU A 109 -11.68 11.60 -3.44
N PHE A 110 -11.63 10.98 -4.63
CA PHE A 110 -10.75 9.84 -4.90
C PHE A 110 -9.28 10.20 -4.77
N CYS A 111 -8.85 11.31 -5.37
CA CYS A 111 -7.47 11.78 -5.29
C CYS A 111 -7.08 12.15 -3.85
N LEU A 112 -7.99 12.75 -3.10
CA LEU A 112 -7.81 13.05 -1.68
C LEU A 112 -7.65 11.78 -0.85
N HIS A 113 -8.49 10.77 -1.09
CA HIS A 113 -8.34 9.46 -0.46
C HIS A 113 -6.98 8.81 -0.78
N GLN A 114 -6.55 8.82 -2.05
CA GLN A 114 -5.24 8.29 -2.46
C GLN A 114 -4.07 9.03 -1.80
N TYR A 115 -4.17 10.35 -1.65
CA TYR A 115 -3.17 11.14 -0.95
C TYR A 115 -3.03 10.69 0.52
N TYR A 116 -4.14 10.53 1.27
CA TYR A 116 -4.07 10.06 2.65
C TYR A 116 -3.60 8.60 2.77
N PHE A 117 -3.96 7.76 1.80
CA PHE A 117 -3.43 6.40 1.71
C PHE A 117 -1.92 6.40 1.53
N ARG A 118 -1.38 7.32 0.70
CA ARG A 118 0.07 7.52 0.55
C ARG A 118 0.70 8.07 1.82
N LEU A 119 0.08 9.05 2.48
CA LEU A 119 0.57 9.61 3.75
C LEU A 119 0.80 8.49 4.77
N ALA A 120 -0.22 7.69 5.02
CA ALA A 120 -0.07 6.53 5.90
C ALA A 120 0.97 5.53 5.41
N ALA A 121 1.08 5.30 4.10
CA ALA A 121 2.10 4.42 3.58
C ALA A 121 3.52 4.90 3.94
N VAL A 122 3.79 6.21 3.85
CA VAL A 122 5.08 6.78 4.28
C VAL A 122 5.22 6.81 5.80
N VAL A 123 4.13 6.93 6.57
CA VAL A 123 4.14 6.83 8.05
C VAL A 123 4.64 5.48 8.53
N LEU A 124 4.48 4.40 7.75
CA LEU A 124 5.01 3.11 8.17
C LEU A 124 6.54 3.06 7.99
N GLY A 125 7.05 3.28 6.77
CA GLY A 125 8.47 3.04 6.46
C GLY A 125 9.15 4.05 5.52
N GLY A 126 8.51 5.18 5.23
CA GLY A 126 9.15 6.26 4.45
C GLY A 126 10.14 7.07 5.27
N GLU A 127 11.02 7.84 4.63
CA GLU A 127 11.98 8.72 5.32
C GLU A 127 11.29 9.82 6.14
N THR A 128 11.90 10.21 7.27
CA THR A 128 11.43 11.27 8.18
C THR A 128 11.07 12.57 7.44
N GLU A 129 11.94 13.03 6.53
CA GLU A 129 11.69 14.28 5.80
C GLU A 129 10.49 14.17 4.86
N THR A 130 10.28 12.99 4.26
CA THR A 130 9.10 12.73 3.42
C THR A 130 7.82 12.67 4.25
N VAL A 131 7.86 12.07 5.44
CA VAL A 131 6.72 12.06 6.38
C VAL A 131 6.36 13.49 6.80
N LYS A 132 7.37 14.30 7.13
CA LYS A 132 7.19 15.71 7.53
C LYS A 132 6.60 16.54 6.40
N GLU A 133 7.16 16.47 5.20
CA GLU A 133 6.68 17.20 4.01
C GLU A 133 5.21 16.87 3.70
N LEU A 134 4.86 15.58 3.61
CA LEU A 134 3.48 15.19 3.35
C LEU A 134 2.55 15.57 4.51
N LEU A 135 2.97 15.39 5.77
CA LEU A 135 2.15 15.80 6.91
C LEU A 135 1.88 17.32 6.91
N ASP A 136 2.87 18.14 6.56
CA ASP A 136 2.72 19.58 6.49
C ASP A 136 1.73 19.98 5.39
N LEU A 137 1.79 19.34 4.22
CA LEU A 137 0.82 19.54 3.14
C LEU A 137 -0.60 19.13 3.54
N SER A 138 -0.76 18.12 4.40
CA SER A 138 -2.09 17.64 4.82
C SER A 138 -2.89 18.64 5.66
N LYS A 139 -2.23 19.65 6.25
CA LYS A 139 -2.88 20.61 7.19
C LYS A 139 -3.92 21.50 6.53
N SER A 140 -3.78 21.78 5.23
CA SER A 140 -4.70 22.61 4.45
C SER A 140 -5.66 21.79 3.60
N LEU A 141 -5.58 20.46 3.66
CA LEU A 141 -6.45 19.57 2.92
C LEU A 141 -7.65 19.15 3.77
N PRO A 142 -8.87 19.09 3.20
CA PRO A 142 -10.00 18.51 3.90
C PRO A 142 -9.80 17.00 4.06
N LEU A 143 -10.52 16.39 5.00
CA LEU A 143 -10.59 14.94 5.06
C LEU A 143 -11.52 14.42 3.95
N PRO A 144 -11.22 13.25 3.34
CA PRO A 144 -12.14 12.63 2.40
C PRO A 144 -13.45 12.31 3.12
N CYS A 145 -14.54 12.95 2.72
CA CYS A 145 -15.89 12.67 3.19
C CYS A 145 -16.65 11.89 2.11
N ASN A 146 -17.62 11.05 2.52
CA ASN A 146 -18.58 10.38 1.63
C ASN A 146 -18.02 9.42 0.55
N MET A 147 -16.71 9.15 0.51
CA MET A 147 -16.09 8.10 -0.31
C MET A 147 -16.07 6.75 0.40
N GLN A 148 -16.61 5.68 -0.18
CA GLN A 148 -16.39 4.32 0.36
C GLN A 148 -16.86 4.13 1.85
N PRO A 149 -16.89 2.89 2.35
CA PRO A 149 -17.40 2.59 3.69
C PRO A 149 -16.45 2.95 4.86
N THR A 150 -15.26 3.53 4.60
CA THR A 150 -14.04 3.36 5.43
C THR A 150 -13.20 4.62 5.68
N ASN A 151 -13.59 5.79 5.14
CA ASN A 151 -12.81 7.05 5.07
C ASN A 151 -12.17 7.60 6.35
N SER A 152 -12.55 7.15 7.53
CA SER A 152 -12.10 7.74 8.80
C SER A 152 -10.61 7.54 9.09
N LEU A 153 -9.91 6.69 8.32
CA LEU A 153 -8.47 6.46 8.51
C LEU A 153 -7.60 7.68 8.18
N ALA A 154 -8.02 8.57 7.27
CA ALA A 154 -7.22 9.72 6.85
C ALA A 154 -6.76 10.62 8.02
N SER A 155 -7.69 10.94 8.93
CA SER A 155 -7.41 11.76 10.11
C SER A 155 -6.44 11.08 11.07
N ILE A 156 -6.64 9.78 11.29
CA ILE A 156 -5.81 8.94 12.15
C ILE A 156 -4.39 8.84 11.57
N SER A 157 -4.26 8.69 10.26
CA SER A 157 -2.97 8.64 9.56
C SER A 157 -2.15 9.91 9.79
N ALA A 158 -2.77 11.09 9.72
CA ALA A 158 -2.09 12.36 10.01
C ALA A 158 -1.71 12.50 11.49
N SER A 159 -2.57 12.06 12.41
CA SER A 159 -2.26 12.00 13.83
C SER A 159 -1.06 11.09 14.10
N LEU A 160 -1.06 9.89 13.53
CA LEU A 160 0.00 8.90 13.69
C LEU A 160 1.32 9.36 13.05
N ALA A 161 1.28 10.04 11.91
CA ALA A 161 2.46 10.68 11.31
C ALA A 161 3.15 11.62 12.30
N ARG A 162 2.37 12.44 13.00
CA ARG A 162 2.90 13.36 14.01
C ARG A 162 3.56 12.60 15.16
N ARG A 163 2.92 11.52 15.64
CA ARG A 163 3.47 10.67 16.71
C ARG A 163 4.77 10.01 16.29
N ARG A 164 4.84 9.50 15.05
CA ARG A 164 6.04 8.90 14.50
C ARG A 164 7.20 9.90 14.49
N LEU A 165 6.99 11.10 13.95
CA LEU A 165 8.03 12.14 13.92
C LEU A 165 8.47 12.54 15.32
N GLN A 166 7.55 12.59 16.29
CA GLN A 166 7.89 12.80 17.69
C GLN A 166 8.81 11.66 18.18
N LEU A 167 8.42 10.39 17.98
CA LEU A 167 9.24 9.23 18.37
C LEU A 167 10.64 9.28 17.75
N GLU A 168 10.79 9.64 16.48
CA GLU A 168 12.11 9.72 15.82
C GLU A 168 13.01 10.82 16.41
N ASN A 169 12.41 11.89 16.96
CA ASN A 169 13.15 12.95 17.66
C ASN A 169 13.53 12.57 19.10
N LEU A 170 13.15 11.38 19.59
CA LEU A 170 13.65 10.87 20.87
C LEU A 170 15.14 10.58 20.76
N ASN A 171 15.96 11.56 21.12
CA ASN A 171 17.37 11.35 21.29
C ASN A 171 17.64 10.85 22.72
N LEU A 172 17.85 9.54 22.87
CA LEU A 172 18.19 8.90 24.14
C LEU A 172 19.46 9.49 24.79
N CYS A 173 20.33 10.12 23.98
CA CYS A 173 21.59 10.72 24.45
C CYS A 173 21.43 12.16 24.95
N SER A 174 20.34 12.88 24.64
CA SER A 174 20.14 14.29 25.05
C SER A 174 19.41 14.47 26.38
N GLY A 175 19.10 13.37 27.07
CA GLY A 175 18.41 13.37 28.36
C GLY A 175 17.07 12.62 28.30
N PHE A 176 16.83 11.81 29.32
CA PHE A 176 15.60 11.03 29.45
C PHE A 176 14.47 11.90 30.01
N ASP A 177 13.60 12.41 29.15
CA ASP A 177 12.42 13.20 29.54
C ASP A 177 11.21 12.30 29.77
N VAL A 178 11.00 11.92 31.04
CA VAL A 178 9.88 11.08 31.49
C VAL A 178 8.53 11.70 31.10
N GLN A 179 8.36 13.01 31.25
CA GLN A 179 7.08 13.68 31.04
C GLN A 179 6.71 13.65 29.56
N TRP A 180 7.69 13.96 28.70
CA TRP A 180 7.50 13.94 27.27
C TRP A 180 7.24 12.52 26.74
N ILE A 181 7.98 11.50 27.21
CA ILE A 181 7.74 10.10 26.81
C ILE A 181 6.36 9.63 27.26
N THR A 182 5.94 10.00 28.48
CA THR A 182 4.59 9.69 28.99
C THR A 182 3.50 10.32 28.12
N LEU A 183 3.68 11.59 27.74
CA LEU A 183 2.73 12.28 26.87
C LEU A 183 2.67 11.63 25.47
N LEU A 184 3.81 11.27 24.88
CA LEU A 184 3.83 10.58 23.58
C LEU A 184 3.09 9.24 23.64
N MET A 185 3.30 8.46 24.71
CA MET A 185 2.60 7.20 24.94
C MET A 185 1.07 7.42 25.01
N GLN A 186 0.60 8.36 25.83
CA GLN A 186 -0.83 8.68 25.97
C GLN A 186 -1.47 9.13 24.65
N LEU A 187 -0.77 9.94 23.85
CA LEU A 187 -1.26 10.37 22.54
C LEU A 187 -1.28 9.22 21.52
N ALA A 188 -0.35 8.27 21.62
CA ALA A 188 -0.36 7.07 20.79
C ALA A 188 -1.49 6.11 21.20
N GLU A 189 -1.73 5.93 22.51
CA GLU A 189 -2.88 5.18 23.05
C GLU A 189 -4.22 5.79 22.61
N GLN A 190 -4.34 7.11 22.62
CA GLN A 190 -5.53 7.80 22.08
C GLN A 190 -5.73 7.47 20.59
N THR A 191 -4.65 7.49 19.81
CA THR A 191 -4.69 7.17 18.37
C THR A 191 -5.08 5.70 18.15
N ASP A 192 -4.55 4.75 18.95
CA ASP A 192 -4.98 3.34 18.88
C ASP A 192 -6.45 3.17 19.33
N GLY A 193 -6.92 3.94 20.31
CA GLY A 193 -8.32 3.94 20.73
C GLY A 193 -9.29 4.47 19.67
N GLU A 194 -8.84 5.38 18.81
CA GLU A 194 -9.58 5.80 17.60
C GLU A 194 -9.60 4.68 16.54
N LEU A 195 -8.45 4.05 16.29
CA LEU A 195 -8.36 2.89 15.40
C LEU A 195 -9.24 1.74 15.88
N MET A 196 -9.19 1.38 17.15
CA MET A 196 -9.96 0.26 17.72
C MET A 196 -11.47 0.40 17.46
N ARG A 197 -11.99 1.63 17.40
CA ARG A 197 -13.40 1.93 17.11
C ARG A 197 -13.71 1.98 15.61
N TRP A 198 -12.70 2.09 14.76
CA TRP A 198 -12.90 2.16 13.30
C TRP A 198 -13.76 1.01 12.75
N PRO A 199 -13.54 -0.27 13.13
CA PRO A 199 -14.38 -1.38 12.70
C PRO A 199 -15.88 -1.20 12.96
N ASP A 200 -16.27 -0.48 14.02
CA ASP A 200 -17.66 -0.26 14.39
C ASP A 200 -18.42 0.63 13.38
N TYR A 201 -17.69 1.44 12.62
CA TYR A 201 -18.23 2.31 11.58
C TYR A 201 -18.24 1.65 10.19
N VAL A 202 -17.60 0.49 10.05
CA VAL A 202 -17.53 -0.23 8.76
C VAL A 202 -18.83 -1.01 8.53
N PRO A 203 -19.55 -0.79 7.42
CA PRO A 203 -20.75 -1.53 7.09
C PRO A 203 -20.53 -3.05 7.07
N PRO A 204 -21.52 -3.86 7.48
CA PRO A 204 -21.39 -5.32 7.54
C PRO A 204 -20.98 -5.97 6.21
N SER A 205 -21.40 -5.39 5.08
CA SER A 205 -21.01 -5.86 3.73
C SER A 205 -19.51 -5.76 3.46
N CYS A 206 -18.82 -4.91 4.20
CA CYS A 206 -17.41 -4.58 4.04
C CYS A 206 -16.54 -5.16 5.15
N GLN A 207 -17.10 -5.95 6.07
CA GLN A 207 -16.31 -6.68 7.06
C GLN A 207 -15.65 -7.92 6.45
N PRO A 208 -14.44 -8.32 6.91
CA PRO A 208 -13.73 -9.48 6.40
C PRO A 208 -14.48 -10.75 6.80
N LYS A 209 -14.75 -11.62 5.83
CA LYS A 209 -15.34 -12.93 6.07
C LYS A 209 -14.23 -13.96 6.24
N LYS A 210 -14.06 -14.47 7.46
CA LYS A 210 -13.07 -15.51 7.76
C LYS A 210 -13.51 -16.85 7.16
N ALA A 211 -12.62 -17.51 6.44
CA ALA A 211 -12.76 -18.90 6.02
C ALA A 211 -11.67 -19.73 6.69
N VAL A 212 -12.06 -20.86 7.31
CA VAL A 212 -11.11 -21.78 7.96
C VAL A 212 -10.23 -22.43 6.90
N ARG A 213 -8.94 -22.61 7.21
CA ARG A 213 -8.01 -23.30 6.34
C ARG A 213 -7.64 -24.66 6.94
N ASP A 214 -7.95 -25.72 6.20
CA ASP A 214 -7.86 -27.10 6.69
C ASP A 214 -6.55 -27.83 6.29
N PHE A 215 -5.57 -27.16 5.68
CA PHE A 215 -4.33 -27.80 5.17
C PHE A 215 -3.00 -27.33 5.80
N TYR A 216 -2.23 -28.25 6.39
CA TYR A 216 -0.91 -27.94 6.97
C TYR A 216 0.14 -27.57 5.89
N PRO A 217 1.03 -26.58 6.12
CA PRO A 217 1.15 -25.71 7.29
C PRO A 217 0.07 -24.59 7.32
N ASN A 218 -0.74 -24.60 8.38
CA ASN A 218 -1.88 -23.72 8.56
C ASN A 218 -1.58 -22.56 9.53
N TYR A 219 -0.86 -21.55 9.09
CA TYR A 219 -0.77 -20.28 9.84
C TYR A 219 -1.15 -19.08 8.96
N PRO A 220 -2.08 -18.18 9.37
CA PRO A 220 -2.72 -18.07 10.69
C PRO A 220 -3.91 -19.02 10.96
N GLY A 221 -4.23 -19.94 10.06
CA GLY A 221 -5.30 -20.95 10.26
C GLY A 221 -6.67 -20.52 9.71
N TRP A 222 -6.77 -19.28 9.22
CA TRP A 222 -7.88 -18.80 8.42
C TRP A 222 -7.35 -17.92 7.27
N GLU A 223 -8.22 -17.65 6.31
CA GLU A 223 -8.05 -16.63 5.29
C GLU A 223 -9.21 -15.64 5.35
N ASP A 224 -8.92 -14.37 5.06
CA ASP A 224 -9.95 -13.34 4.98
C ASP A 224 -10.46 -13.20 3.54
N ARG A 225 -11.79 -13.10 3.38
CA ARG A 225 -12.43 -12.76 2.11
C ARG A 225 -13.06 -11.39 2.18
N TYR A 226 -12.87 -10.62 1.12
CA TYR A 226 -13.35 -9.24 1.00
C TYR A 226 -14.23 -9.07 -0.24
N PRO A 227 -15.19 -8.12 -0.23
CA PRO A 227 -16.04 -7.84 -1.38
C PRO A 227 -15.28 -7.18 -2.54
N SER A 228 -14.17 -6.50 -2.27
CA SER A 228 -13.34 -5.84 -3.29
C SER A 228 -11.92 -5.60 -2.78
N LEU A 229 -10.99 -5.37 -3.72
CA LEU A 229 -9.60 -5.01 -3.41
C LEU A 229 -9.50 -3.72 -2.59
N ALA A 230 -10.36 -2.74 -2.86
CA ALA A 230 -10.41 -1.50 -2.10
C ALA A 230 -10.75 -1.75 -0.63
N VAL A 231 -11.76 -2.59 -0.34
CA VAL A 231 -12.11 -2.94 1.04
C VAL A 231 -10.98 -3.71 1.72
N ALA A 232 -10.32 -4.64 1.02
CA ALA A 232 -9.14 -5.33 1.56
C ALA A 232 -8.02 -4.33 1.92
N GLN A 233 -7.77 -3.35 1.05
CA GLN A 233 -6.77 -2.29 1.28
C GLN A 233 -7.07 -1.50 2.53
N ASP A 234 -8.31 -1.09 2.75
CA ASP A 234 -8.70 -0.32 3.95
C ASP A 234 -8.48 -1.12 5.24
N TRP A 235 -8.85 -2.40 5.25
CA TRP A 235 -8.62 -3.28 6.40
C TRP A 235 -7.15 -3.49 6.68
N ASN A 236 -6.33 -3.71 5.65
CA ASN A 236 -4.89 -3.82 5.84
C ASN A 236 -4.28 -2.50 6.27
N HIS A 237 -4.77 -1.37 5.76
CA HIS A 237 -4.35 -0.05 6.18
C HIS A 237 -4.60 0.18 7.67
N TYR A 238 -5.82 -0.12 8.12
CA TYR A 238 -6.19 -0.13 9.53
C TYR A 238 -5.21 -0.97 10.37
N ARG A 239 -4.93 -2.21 9.97
CA ARG A 239 -3.98 -3.10 10.67
C ARG A 239 -2.58 -2.51 10.74
N TYR A 240 -2.07 -1.97 9.63
CA TYR A 240 -0.74 -1.38 9.62
C TYR A 240 -0.63 -0.14 10.51
N LEU A 241 -1.65 0.71 10.52
CA LEU A 241 -1.72 1.87 11.41
C LEU A 241 -1.75 1.43 12.88
N ARG A 242 -2.49 0.37 13.22
CA ARG A 242 -2.49 -0.20 14.57
C ARG A 242 -1.15 -0.80 14.97
N ILE A 243 -0.48 -1.53 14.07
CA ILE A 243 0.89 -2.03 14.32
C ILE A 243 1.82 -0.85 14.63
N MET A 244 1.81 0.20 13.80
CA MET A 244 2.68 1.35 14.03
C MET A 244 2.35 2.10 15.33
N ALA A 245 1.07 2.30 15.66
CA ALA A 245 0.66 2.90 16.92
C ALA A 245 1.15 2.09 18.13
N ASN A 246 1.01 0.76 18.09
CA ASN A 246 1.42 -0.10 19.19
C ASN A 246 2.94 -0.30 19.27
N ILE A 247 3.69 -0.17 18.16
CA ILE A 247 5.16 -0.05 18.22
C ILE A 247 5.56 1.22 19.00
N ILE A 248 4.90 2.36 18.75
CA ILE A 248 5.17 3.60 19.50
C ILE A 248 4.85 3.41 20.99
N ILE A 249 3.67 2.85 21.31
CA ILE A 249 3.25 2.58 22.70
C ILE A 249 4.25 1.64 23.39
N SER A 250 4.59 0.51 22.76
CA SER A 250 5.52 -0.49 23.32
C SER A 250 6.89 0.12 23.61
N ARG A 251 7.46 0.89 22.66
CA ARG A 251 8.75 1.57 22.86
C ARG A 251 8.71 2.60 23.98
N CYS A 252 7.68 3.44 24.05
CA CYS A 252 7.52 4.40 25.14
C CYS A 252 7.35 3.71 26.49
N ALA A 253 6.51 2.67 26.57
CA ALA A 253 6.28 1.90 27.78
C ALA A 253 7.57 1.19 28.25
N ALA A 254 8.35 0.61 27.34
CA ALA A 254 9.63 -0.01 27.65
C ALA A 254 10.64 1.00 28.21
N LEU A 255 10.72 2.20 27.62
CA LEU A 255 11.54 3.30 28.13
C LEU A 255 11.13 3.73 29.55
N LEU A 256 9.82 3.78 29.83
CA LEU A 256 9.25 4.09 31.14
C LEU A 256 9.29 2.90 32.13
N ARG A 257 9.79 1.73 31.71
CA ARG A 257 9.79 0.46 32.47
C ARG A 257 8.40 -0.04 32.85
N LEU A 258 7.39 0.29 32.06
CA LEU A 258 6.00 -0.17 32.18
C LEU A 258 5.82 -1.47 31.39
N TYR A 259 6.53 -2.53 31.81
CA TYR A 259 6.64 -3.77 31.02
C TYR A 259 5.30 -4.47 30.73
N SER A 260 4.32 -4.36 31.63
CA SER A 260 2.97 -4.91 31.38
C SER A 260 2.25 -4.19 30.25
N GLN A 261 2.43 -2.87 30.12
CA GLN A 261 1.85 -2.08 29.04
C GLN A 261 2.58 -2.34 27.72
N ALA A 262 3.91 -2.46 27.75
CA ALA A 262 4.69 -2.85 26.58
C ALA A 262 4.23 -4.22 26.03
N ALA A 263 4.10 -5.22 26.91
CA ALA A 263 3.62 -6.55 26.54
C ALA A 263 2.18 -6.53 25.98
N ALA A 264 1.30 -5.68 26.51
CA ALA A 264 -0.06 -5.53 25.98
C ALA A 264 -0.07 -4.92 24.57
N ALA A 265 0.75 -3.90 24.32
CA ALA A 265 0.90 -3.31 22.98
C ALA A 265 1.51 -4.32 21.99
N ASP A 266 2.51 -5.09 22.43
CA ASP A 266 3.12 -6.16 21.63
C ASP A 266 2.10 -7.24 21.25
N GLN A 267 1.21 -7.64 22.15
CA GLN A 267 0.12 -8.58 21.84
C GLN A 267 -0.83 -8.05 20.76
N ILE A 268 -1.12 -6.74 20.76
CA ILE A 268 -1.92 -6.11 19.71
C ILE A 268 -1.18 -6.16 18.37
N CYS A 269 0.12 -5.84 18.35
CA CYS A 269 0.95 -5.99 17.14
C CYS A 269 0.87 -7.42 16.59
N GLU A 270 1.05 -8.42 17.46
CA GLU A 270 0.96 -9.82 17.06
C GLU A 270 -0.41 -10.17 16.48
N GLN A 271 -1.51 -9.72 17.10
CA GLN A 271 -2.86 -9.95 16.55
C GLN A 271 -3.01 -9.34 15.15
N MET A 272 -2.58 -8.08 14.98
CA MET A 272 -2.68 -7.40 13.67
C MET A 272 -1.84 -8.10 12.61
N VAL A 273 -0.68 -8.66 12.98
CA VAL A 273 0.15 -9.45 12.06
C VAL A 273 -0.52 -10.76 11.66
N ASP A 274 -1.22 -11.44 12.58
CA ASP A 274 -2.02 -12.62 12.21
C ASP A 274 -3.04 -12.27 11.13
N GLU A 275 -3.75 -11.16 11.30
CA GLU A 275 -4.77 -10.72 10.36
C GLU A 275 -4.18 -10.23 9.01
N VAL A 276 -3.02 -9.57 9.02
CA VAL A 276 -2.28 -9.25 7.80
C VAL A 276 -1.92 -10.54 7.05
N CYS A 277 -1.41 -11.55 7.75
CA CYS A 277 -1.12 -12.85 7.15
C CYS A 277 -2.38 -13.54 6.59
N ALA A 278 -3.53 -13.39 7.25
CA ALA A 278 -4.80 -13.95 6.79
C ALA A 278 -5.32 -13.27 5.51
N SER A 279 -4.98 -11.99 5.30
CA SER A 279 -5.36 -11.26 4.08
C SER A 279 -4.56 -11.69 2.84
N PHE A 280 -3.40 -12.33 3.02
CA PHE A 280 -2.44 -12.58 1.94
C PHE A 280 -3.06 -13.33 0.74
N VAL A 281 -3.82 -14.39 1.04
CA VAL A 281 -4.45 -15.24 0.01
C VAL A 281 -5.46 -14.46 -0.83
N TYR A 282 -6.14 -13.47 -0.26
CA TYR A 282 -7.06 -12.64 -1.02
C TYR A 282 -6.34 -11.80 -2.08
N TYR A 283 -5.23 -11.18 -1.72
CA TYR A 283 -4.46 -10.31 -2.62
C TYR A 283 -3.76 -11.07 -3.72
N ILE A 284 -3.11 -12.17 -3.36
CA ILE A 284 -2.26 -12.94 -4.27
C ILE A 284 -3.10 -14.00 -4.99
N GLY A 285 -4.32 -14.27 -4.53
CA GLY A 285 -5.06 -15.45 -4.94
C GLY A 285 -4.29 -16.73 -4.59
N ARG A 286 -4.70 -17.84 -5.23
CA ARG A 286 -3.79 -18.96 -5.44
C ARG A 286 -2.99 -18.66 -6.69
N LEU A 287 -2.04 -17.72 -6.64
CA LEU A 287 -0.92 -17.83 -7.59
C LEU A 287 -0.47 -19.29 -7.45
N LYS A 288 -0.65 -20.09 -8.50
CA LYS A 288 0.00 -21.39 -8.63
C LYS A 288 1.50 -21.09 -8.78
N ILE A 289 2.11 -20.66 -7.68
CA ILE A 289 3.51 -20.88 -7.46
C ILE A 289 3.51 -22.38 -7.26
N ASN A 290 3.84 -23.13 -8.33
CA ASN A 290 4.06 -24.56 -8.19
C ASN A 290 4.99 -24.72 -6.99
N ASP A 291 4.44 -25.28 -5.92
CA ASP A 291 5.20 -25.66 -4.73
C ASP A 291 5.92 -27.00 -4.99
N ASP A 292 5.92 -27.50 -6.23
CA ASP A 292 6.64 -28.71 -6.65
C ASP A 292 8.01 -28.32 -7.24
N ASP A 293 8.94 -28.02 -6.35
CA ASP A 293 10.37 -28.34 -6.53
C ASP A 293 10.83 -28.96 -5.19
N ASP A 294 10.14 -30.02 -4.75
CA ASP A 294 10.77 -31.02 -3.90
C ASP A 294 11.59 -31.91 -4.83
N GLU A 295 12.91 -31.79 -4.74
CA GLU A 295 13.84 -32.80 -5.22
C GLU A 295 13.41 -34.16 -4.64
N ASP A 296 13.41 -35.19 -5.50
CA ASP A 296 13.18 -36.62 -5.21
C ASP A 296 11.72 -37.11 -5.08
N SER A 297 11.05 -37.35 -6.22
CA SER A 297 10.31 -38.62 -6.40
C SER A 297 10.05 -38.93 -7.87
N ASP A 298 10.81 -39.89 -8.41
CA ASP A 298 10.40 -40.68 -9.57
C ASP A 298 9.15 -41.49 -9.19
N SER A 299 7.98 -41.07 -9.65
CA SER A 299 6.87 -41.99 -9.82
C SER A 299 5.96 -41.56 -10.96
N ASP A 300 6.05 -42.33 -12.05
CA ASP A 300 5.11 -42.34 -13.15
C ASP A 300 3.68 -42.54 -12.63
N SER A 301 2.82 -41.54 -12.85
CA SER A 301 1.37 -41.79 -12.97
C SER A 301 0.75 -40.81 -13.95
N ASP A 302 0.50 -41.33 -15.15
CA ASP A 302 -0.38 -40.75 -16.16
C ASP A 302 -1.76 -40.46 -15.56
N SER A 303 -2.13 -39.18 -15.43
CA SER A 303 -3.53 -38.75 -15.60
C SER A 303 -3.64 -37.24 -15.87
N ASP A 304 -4.18 -36.94 -17.06
CA ASP A 304 -4.79 -35.69 -17.50
C ASP A 304 -3.95 -34.40 -17.43
N SER A 305 -2.85 -34.40 -18.18
CA SER A 305 -2.11 -33.19 -18.58
C SER A 305 -2.70 -32.55 -19.85
N ASP A 306 -3.99 -32.22 -19.86
CA ASP A 306 -4.61 -31.62 -21.05
C ASP A 306 -5.78 -30.69 -20.68
N ASP A 307 -5.52 -29.56 -20.01
CA ASP A 307 -6.40 -28.38 -20.14
C ASP A 307 -5.87 -27.05 -19.53
N MET A 308 -4.64 -26.62 -19.86
CA MET A 308 -4.26 -25.20 -19.62
C MET A 308 -3.21 -24.62 -20.55
N GLN A 309 -2.98 -25.27 -21.70
CA GLN A 309 -2.18 -24.71 -22.80
C GLN A 309 -3.01 -24.63 -24.09
N SER A 310 -4.26 -24.19 -24.00
CA SER A 310 -4.90 -23.52 -25.14
C SER A 310 -6.05 -22.63 -24.65
N LYS A 311 -5.80 -21.32 -24.55
CA LYS A 311 -6.83 -20.27 -24.72
C LYS A 311 -6.14 -18.91 -24.77
N GLU A 312 -6.08 -18.40 -26.00
CA GLU A 312 -5.84 -17.01 -26.40
C GLU A 312 -4.56 -16.34 -25.87
N ALA A 313 -3.50 -16.44 -26.67
CA ALA A 313 -2.41 -15.48 -26.64
C ALA A 313 -2.97 -14.06 -26.84
N GLY A 314 -3.12 -13.31 -25.73
CA GLY A 314 -3.51 -11.90 -25.78
C GLY A 314 -4.33 -11.38 -24.61
N ARG A 315 -4.94 -12.23 -23.76
CA ARG A 315 -5.78 -11.76 -22.64
C ARG A 315 -5.23 -12.21 -21.29
N VAL A 316 -4.73 -11.27 -20.50
CA VAL A 316 -4.34 -11.54 -19.11
C VAL A 316 -5.60 -11.91 -18.31
N ASP A 317 -5.55 -13.03 -17.61
CA ASP A 317 -6.62 -13.44 -16.70
C ASP A 317 -6.79 -12.40 -15.58
N GLU A 318 -8.02 -11.97 -15.31
CA GLU A 318 -8.34 -10.93 -14.33
C GLU A 318 -7.77 -11.27 -12.93
N LYS A 319 -7.80 -12.56 -12.53
CA LYS A 319 -7.27 -12.98 -11.23
C LYS A 319 -5.76 -12.83 -11.18
N TYR A 320 -5.08 -13.04 -12.31
CA TYR A 320 -3.64 -12.84 -12.42
C TYR A 320 -3.26 -11.36 -12.31
N ALA A 321 -4.02 -10.48 -12.96
CA ALA A 321 -3.82 -9.04 -12.83
C ALA A 321 -4.06 -8.57 -11.38
N ILE A 322 -5.11 -9.07 -10.71
CA ILE A 322 -5.36 -8.77 -9.30
C ILE A 322 -4.21 -9.27 -8.42
N ALA A 323 -3.69 -10.47 -8.68
CA ALA A 323 -2.55 -11.02 -7.95
C ALA A 323 -1.28 -10.16 -8.11
N ALA A 324 -1.01 -9.67 -9.32
CA ALA A 324 0.11 -8.78 -9.60
C ALA A 324 -0.01 -7.45 -8.81
N ILE A 325 -1.20 -6.84 -8.81
CA ILE A 325 -1.49 -5.63 -8.04
C ILE A 325 -1.35 -5.93 -6.53
N GLY A 326 -1.87 -7.07 -6.08
CA GLY A 326 -1.79 -7.48 -4.68
C GLY A 326 -0.36 -7.67 -4.20
N ALA A 327 0.50 -8.25 -5.04
CA ALA A 327 1.94 -8.35 -4.78
C ALA A 327 2.59 -6.96 -4.59
N MET A 328 2.25 -6.00 -5.45
CA MET A 328 2.74 -4.61 -5.36
C MET A 328 2.29 -3.91 -4.10
N LEU A 329 1.06 -4.17 -3.65
CA LEU A 329 0.50 -3.56 -2.44
C LEU A 329 1.07 -4.17 -1.16
N LEU A 330 1.28 -5.49 -1.13
CA LEU A 330 1.70 -6.20 0.08
C LEU A 330 3.20 -6.15 0.31
N LEU A 331 4.03 -6.33 -0.72
CA LEU A 331 5.48 -6.53 -0.54
C LEU A 331 6.15 -5.43 0.31
N PRO A 332 5.94 -4.12 0.06
CA PRO A 332 6.58 -3.08 0.86
C PRO A 332 6.13 -3.13 2.33
N LYS A 333 4.87 -3.53 2.58
CA LYS A 333 4.29 -3.60 3.92
C LYS A 333 4.79 -4.81 4.71
N LEU A 334 4.87 -5.98 4.08
CA LEU A 334 5.39 -7.18 4.74
C LEU A 334 6.87 -7.01 5.09
N ARG A 335 7.66 -6.40 4.19
CA ARG A 335 9.07 -6.06 4.45
C ARG A 335 9.21 -5.06 5.57
N TRP A 336 8.39 -4.00 5.56
CA TRP A 336 8.36 -3.04 6.65
C TRP A 336 8.07 -3.72 8.00
N ILE A 337 7.07 -4.62 8.09
CA ILE A 337 6.79 -5.34 9.34
C ILE A 337 8.01 -6.14 9.80
N LEU A 338 8.72 -6.80 8.88
CA LEU A 338 9.94 -7.54 9.19
C LEU A 338 11.09 -6.63 9.67
N GLN A 339 11.22 -5.42 9.10
CA GLN A 339 12.27 -4.45 9.43
C GLN A 339 11.98 -3.61 10.67
N ALA A 340 10.72 -3.28 10.92
CA ALA A 340 10.30 -2.49 12.07
C ALA A 340 10.43 -3.25 13.39
N GLU A 341 10.59 -4.58 13.30
CA GLU A 341 10.73 -5.54 14.40
C GLU A 341 9.73 -5.29 15.54
N PRO A 342 8.40 -5.28 15.28
CA PRO A 342 7.45 -5.45 16.36
C PRO A 342 7.69 -6.80 17.05
N SER A 343 7.09 -7.03 18.23
CA SER A 343 7.04 -8.38 18.78
C SER A 343 6.40 -9.31 17.75
N LEU A 344 7.16 -10.30 17.30
CA LEU A 344 6.73 -11.30 16.32
C LEU A 344 7.01 -12.69 16.88
N ARG A 345 5.96 -13.51 16.91
CA ARG A 345 6.09 -14.94 17.20
C ARG A 345 6.86 -15.65 16.08
N PRO A 346 7.60 -16.73 16.35
CA PRO A 346 8.37 -17.44 15.33
C PRO A 346 7.54 -17.83 14.07
N LYS A 347 6.28 -18.27 14.27
CA LYS A 347 5.38 -18.62 13.17
C LYS A 347 4.97 -17.40 12.32
N GLN A 348 4.79 -16.23 12.94
CA GLN A 348 4.51 -14.97 12.23
C GLN A 348 5.69 -14.58 11.35
N LYS A 349 6.90 -14.56 11.93
CA LYS A 349 8.12 -14.22 11.19
C LYS A 349 8.33 -15.17 10.01
N ALA A 350 8.20 -16.47 10.22
CA ALA A 350 8.32 -17.47 9.16
C ALA A 350 7.26 -17.28 8.06
N CYS A 351 6.01 -17.00 8.43
CA CYS A 351 4.93 -16.74 7.46
C CYS A 351 5.17 -15.47 6.64
N LEU A 352 5.56 -14.37 7.29
CA LEU A 352 5.90 -13.12 6.61
C LEU A 352 7.07 -13.31 5.65
N GLN A 353 8.14 -13.99 6.08
CA GLN A 353 9.30 -14.31 5.23
C GLN A 353 8.90 -15.18 4.03
N LEU A 354 8.08 -16.21 4.24
CA LEU A 354 7.56 -17.06 3.17
C LEU A 354 6.71 -16.26 2.17
N ASN A 355 5.80 -15.42 2.67
CA ASN A 355 4.94 -14.57 1.86
C ASN A 355 5.76 -13.56 1.02
N VAL A 356 6.78 -12.95 1.62
CA VAL A 356 7.75 -12.10 0.91
C VAL A 356 8.46 -12.91 -0.18
N LYS A 357 9.00 -14.10 0.14
CA LYS A 357 9.67 -14.97 -0.84
C LYS A 357 8.75 -15.34 -2.01
N LYS A 358 7.46 -15.63 -1.74
CA LYS A 358 6.44 -15.92 -2.76
C LYS A 358 6.23 -14.75 -3.71
N ILE A 359 6.10 -13.52 -3.18
CA ILE A 359 5.97 -12.31 -4.00
C ILE A 359 7.26 -12.02 -4.80
N LEU A 360 8.43 -12.19 -4.19
CA LEU A 360 9.71 -11.99 -4.88
C LEU A 360 9.93 -13.00 -6.01
N ARG A 361 9.52 -14.27 -5.83
CA ARG A 361 9.54 -15.27 -6.91
C ARG A 361 8.65 -14.83 -8.07
N PHE A 362 7.46 -14.30 -7.77
CA PHE A 362 6.56 -13.73 -8.78
C PHE A 362 7.26 -12.61 -9.58
N TYR A 363 7.92 -11.65 -8.92
CA TYR A 363 8.67 -10.60 -9.62
C TYR A 363 9.84 -11.10 -10.45
N ARG A 364 10.61 -12.07 -9.95
CA ARG A 364 11.71 -12.69 -10.71
C ARG A 364 11.19 -13.37 -11.97
N ILE A 365 10.07 -14.10 -11.86
CA ILE A 365 9.41 -14.69 -13.03
C ILE A 365 9.06 -13.60 -14.04
N HIS A 366 8.69 -12.39 -13.63
CA HIS A 366 8.40 -11.25 -14.50
C HIS A 366 9.61 -10.40 -14.93
N GLY A 367 10.85 -10.89 -14.75
CA GLY A 367 12.04 -10.22 -15.26
C GLY A 367 12.51 -9.02 -14.43
N VAL A 368 12.15 -8.97 -13.15
CA VAL A 368 12.83 -8.10 -12.18
C VAL A 368 14.16 -8.78 -11.83
N GLU A 369 15.27 -8.24 -12.30
CA GLU A 369 16.60 -8.86 -12.19
C GLU A 369 17.29 -8.59 -10.84
N ASN A 370 16.99 -7.46 -10.18
CA ASN A 370 17.60 -7.03 -8.91
C ASN A 370 16.75 -7.35 -7.67
N VAL A 371 16.17 -8.56 -7.61
CA VAL A 371 15.31 -8.97 -6.48
C VAL A 371 16.14 -9.39 -5.25
N ASP A 372 17.46 -9.36 -5.34
CA ASP A 372 18.34 -9.86 -4.29
C ASP A 372 18.11 -9.14 -2.96
N MET A 373 18.03 -10.00 -1.95
CA MET A 373 17.76 -9.68 -0.56
C MET A 373 18.91 -8.84 -0.03
N PRO A 374 18.67 -7.84 0.84
CA PRO A 374 19.69 -7.51 1.82
C PRO A 374 19.81 -8.75 2.72
N ASP A 375 20.73 -9.65 2.38
CA ASP A 375 21.43 -10.45 3.36
C ASP A 375 22.36 -9.46 4.09
N GLU A 376 21.89 -8.95 5.24
CA GLU A 376 22.67 -8.63 6.44
C GLU A 376 21.77 -8.10 7.57
#